data_AF-A0A9D5LSM6-F1
#
_entry.id   AF-A0A9D5LSM6-F1
#
_cell.length_a   1.000
_cell.length_b   1.000
_cell.length_c   1.000
_cell.angle_alpha   90.00
_cell.angle_beta   90.00
_cell.angle_gamma   90.00
#
_symmetry.space_group_name_H-M   'P 1'
#
loop_
_entity.id
_entity.type
_entity.pdbx_description
1 polymer ?
#
loop_
_entity_poly.entity_id
_entity_poly.type
_entity_poly.pdbx_seq_one_letter_code
_entity_poly.pdbx_strand_id
1 'polypeptide(L)'
;MDYKKLLDITLELEGLLMVRLHRDDAPAETDALISAKIAALASSSTDVDDAAIAASVELEETDDAEPETLPEKPEKPEKPERSDKSDNSDSAPAQPAPPVSINDLATAFTLNDKFRFRRELFRNSDTELTETLDVLQAMDSIEEAEDYLYNDLAWDSENPEVKAFIALIVPFYSR
;
A
#
# COMPACT_ATOMS: atom_id res chain seq x y z
N MET A 1 27.76 2.36 -8.79
CA MET A 1 26.63 1.58 -9.34
C MET A 1 26.42 1.90 -10.82
N ASP A 2 26.26 0.88 -11.68
CA ASP A 2 25.94 1.06 -13.12
C ASP A 2 24.44 0.87 -13.33
N TYR A 3 23.71 1.99 -13.49
CA TYR A 3 22.26 1.98 -13.61
C TYR A 3 21.75 1.35 -14.91
N LYS A 4 22.53 1.37 -16.00
CA LYS A 4 22.10 0.73 -17.25
C LYS A 4 22.16 -0.80 -17.09
N LYS A 5 23.28 -1.31 -16.58
CA LYS A 5 23.44 -2.74 -16.31
C LYS A 5 22.43 -3.24 -15.27
N LEU A 6 22.12 -2.42 -14.25
CA LEU A 6 21.08 -2.72 -13.27
C LEU A 6 19.70 -2.86 -13.93
N LEU A 7 19.31 -1.88 -14.77
CA LEU A 7 18.06 -1.92 -15.51
C LEU A 7 17.97 -3.16 -16.41
N ASP A 8 19.02 -3.45 -17.18
CA ASP A 8 19.11 -4.62 -18.05
C ASP A 8 18.87 -5.92 -17.23
N ILE A 9 19.51 -6.09 -16.07
CA ILE A 9 19.31 -7.26 -15.18
C ILE A 9 17.88 -7.33 -14.63
N THR A 10 17.27 -6.20 -14.24
CA THR A 10 15.90 -6.19 -13.70
C THR A 10 14.85 -6.59 -14.74
N LEU A 11 14.99 -6.12 -15.98
CA LEU A 11 14.06 -6.46 -17.07
C LEU A 11 14.19 -7.93 -17.50
N GLU A 12 15.42 -8.46 -17.52
CA GLU A 12 15.66 -9.89 -17.77
C GLU A 12 15.04 -10.77 -16.67
N LEU A 13 15.14 -10.36 -15.39
CA LEU A 13 14.54 -11.07 -14.28
C LEU A 13 13.00 -11.00 -14.32
N GLU A 14 12.42 -9.83 -14.60
CA GLU A 14 10.99 -9.64 -14.81
C GLU A 14 10.47 -10.58 -15.92
N GLY A 15 11.11 -10.61 -17.08
CA GLY A 15 10.72 -11.48 -18.20
C GLY A 15 10.73 -12.97 -17.84
N LEU A 16 11.75 -13.42 -17.08
CA LEU A 16 11.82 -14.81 -16.60
C LEU A 16 10.72 -15.12 -15.57
N LEU A 17 10.44 -14.21 -14.63
CA LEU A 17 9.36 -14.37 -13.66
C LEU A 17 7.98 -14.38 -14.34
N MET A 18 7.76 -13.51 -15.34
CA MET A 18 6.54 -13.49 -16.13
C MET A 18 6.32 -14.82 -16.87
N VAL A 19 7.38 -15.39 -17.47
CA VAL A 19 7.32 -16.74 -18.06
C VAL A 19 7.01 -17.79 -16.99
N ARG A 20 7.60 -17.73 -15.80
CA ARG A 20 7.42 -18.73 -14.76
C ARG A 20 6.04 -18.68 -14.08
N LEU A 21 5.40 -17.52 -14.06
CA LEU A 21 4.08 -17.27 -13.47
C LEU A 21 2.92 -17.51 -14.44
N HIS A 22 3.08 -17.19 -15.73
CA HIS A 22 1.99 -17.24 -16.72
C HIS A 22 2.05 -18.44 -17.68
N ARG A 23 3.07 -19.30 -17.55
CA ARG A 23 3.22 -20.48 -18.39
C ARG A 23 3.52 -21.74 -17.56
N ASP A 24 2.54 -22.63 -17.51
CA ASP A 24 2.62 -23.90 -16.78
C ASP A 24 3.69 -24.86 -17.34
N ASP A 25 4.01 -24.78 -18.64
CA ASP A 25 5.08 -25.54 -19.31
C ASP A 25 6.44 -24.82 -19.32
N ALA A 26 6.71 -23.95 -18.34
CA ALA A 26 8.03 -23.33 -18.19
C ALA A 26 9.14 -24.39 -18.02
N PRO A 27 10.21 -24.38 -18.86
CA PRO A 27 11.34 -25.30 -18.70
C PRO A 27 12.01 -25.13 -17.34
N ALA A 28 12.49 -26.22 -16.74
CA ALA A 28 13.21 -26.19 -15.46
C ALA A 28 14.48 -25.30 -15.48
N GLU A 29 15.02 -25.01 -16.66
CA GLU A 29 16.10 -24.04 -16.86
C GLU A 29 15.70 -22.60 -16.48
N THR A 30 14.41 -22.25 -16.52
CA THR A 30 13.92 -20.91 -16.10
C THR A 30 14.20 -20.65 -14.63
N ASP A 31 13.98 -21.61 -13.74
CA ASP A 31 14.22 -21.46 -12.30
C ASP A 31 15.73 -21.31 -11.99
N ALA A 32 16.59 -21.97 -12.78
CA ALA A 32 18.04 -21.81 -12.70
C ALA A 32 18.49 -20.41 -13.20
N LEU A 33 17.90 -19.92 -14.30
CA LEU A 33 18.16 -18.58 -14.83
C LEU A 33 17.68 -17.48 -13.88
N ILE A 34 16.49 -17.60 -13.28
CA ILE A 34 15.97 -16.70 -12.24
C ILE A 34 16.97 -16.62 -11.07
N SER A 35 17.39 -17.78 -10.57
CA SER A 35 18.37 -17.87 -9.48
C SER A 35 19.70 -17.18 -9.82
N ALA A 36 20.20 -17.36 -11.04
CA ALA A 36 21.42 -16.72 -11.51
C ALA A 36 21.28 -15.18 -11.65
N LYS A 37 20.12 -14.68 -12.08
CA LYS A 37 19.86 -13.24 -12.20
C LYS A 37 19.68 -12.58 -10.83
N ILE A 38 19.06 -13.25 -9.85
CA ILE A 38 18.99 -12.78 -8.46
C ILE A 38 20.39 -12.65 -7.85
N ALA A 39 21.28 -13.64 -8.05
CA ALA A 39 22.65 -13.56 -7.58
C ALA A 39 23.46 -12.42 -8.23
N ALA A 40 23.26 -12.19 -9.55
CA ALA A 40 23.87 -11.08 -10.27
C ALA A 40 23.36 -9.71 -9.79
N LEU A 41 22.06 -9.60 -9.48
CA LEU A 41 21.43 -8.41 -8.92
C LEU A 41 21.97 -8.10 -7.52
N ALA A 42 22.01 -9.09 -6.62
CA ALA A 42 22.59 -8.94 -5.28
C ALA A 42 24.06 -8.48 -5.34
N SER A 43 24.85 -9.08 -6.25
CA SER A 43 26.25 -8.70 -6.49
C SER A 43 26.40 -7.26 -7.02
N SER A 44 25.37 -6.69 -7.64
CA SER A 44 25.38 -5.31 -8.15
C SER A 44 25.04 -4.25 -7.08
N SER A 45 24.53 -4.67 -5.92
CA SER A 45 24.06 -3.82 -4.81
C SER A 45 25.02 -3.76 -3.62
N THR A 46 26.25 -4.25 -3.76
CA THR A 46 27.25 -4.35 -2.67
C THR A 46 27.96 -3.02 -2.40
N ASP A 47 27.24 -2.08 -1.77
CA ASP A 47 27.78 -0.89 -1.09
C ASP A 47 27.09 -0.68 0.29
N VAL A 48 26.81 -1.78 1.00
CA VAL A 48 26.30 -1.77 2.39
C VAL A 48 26.89 -2.94 3.17
N ASP A 49 27.55 -2.63 4.30
CA ASP A 49 28.28 -3.60 5.12
C ASP A 49 27.34 -4.59 5.84
N ASP A 50 27.60 -5.88 5.65
CA ASP A 50 26.79 -7.04 6.11
C ASP A 50 26.81 -7.27 7.64
N ALA A 51 27.40 -6.34 8.41
CA ALA A 51 27.74 -6.53 9.83
C ALA A 51 26.63 -6.15 10.83
N ALA A 52 25.53 -5.51 10.38
CA ALA A 52 24.56 -4.89 11.27
C ALA A 52 23.34 -5.76 11.66
N ILE A 53 23.11 -6.89 11.00
CA ILE A 53 21.85 -7.66 11.14
C ILE A 53 21.87 -8.66 12.33
N ALA A 54 23.03 -8.96 12.90
CA ALA A 54 23.21 -10.09 13.82
C ALA A 54 23.05 -9.78 15.33
N ALA A 55 22.68 -8.55 15.73
CA ALA A 55 22.90 -8.04 17.09
C ALA A 55 21.64 -7.82 17.97
N SER A 56 20.47 -8.36 17.62
CA SER A 56 19.19 -8.08 18.31
C SER A 56 18.43 -9.32 18.81
N VAL A 57 19.15 -10.40 19.11
CA VAL A 57 18.64 -11.64 19.75
C VAL A 57 19.46 -11.88 21.02
N GLU A 58 18.87 -12.53 22.04
CA GLU A 58 19.44 -12.80 23.40
C GLU A 58 19.61 -11.54 24.30
N LEU A 59 19.22 -11.44 25.58
CA LEU A 59 18.46 -12.24 26.58
C LEU A 59 17.61 -11.22 27.44
N GLU A 60 16.91 -11.49 28.56
CA GLU A 60 16.69 -12.65 29.46
C GLU A 60 15.36 -12.50 30.23
N GLU A 61 14.91 -13.53 30.95
CA GLU A 61 13.86 -13.47 31.99
C GLU A 61 14.46 -13.41 33.42
N THR A 62 13.70 -12.92 34.41
CA THR A 62 13.59 -13.37 35.83
C THR A 62 12.91 -12.27 36.67
N ASP A 63 12.25 -12.46 37.82
CA ASP A 63 11.46 -13.53 38.46
C ASP A 63 11.08 -13.01 39.89
N ASP A 64 9.95 -13.47 40.42
CA ASP A 64 9.51 -13.56 41.84
C ASP A 64 9.07 -12.35 42.75
N ALA A 65 8.03 -12.65 43.56
CA ALA A 65 7.62 -12.18 44.91
C ALA A 65 6.98 -10.77 45.22
N GLU A 66 5.63 -10.74 45.22
CA GLU A 66 4.63 -10.24 46.24
C GLU A 66 4.92 -9.12 47.31
N PRO A 67 3.87 -8.48 47.92
CA PRO A 67 2.51 -8.15 47.46
C PRO A 67 1.98 -6.72 47.87
N GLU A 68 0.71 -6.42 47.54
CA GLU A 68 -0.13 -5.25 47.92
C GLU A 68 0.30 -3.84 47.42
N THR A 69 -0.43 -3.21 46.47
CA THR A 69 -1.76 -2.62 46.72
C THR A 69 -2.46 -2.22 45.40
N LEU A 70 -3.77 -2.49 45.30
CA LEU A 70 -4.70 -2.07 44.23
C LEU A 70 -5.35 -0.70 44.57
N PRO A 71 -6.08 -0.01 43.65
CA PRO A 71 -6.26 -0.23 42.20
C PRO A 71 -6.18 1.04 41.31
N GLU A 72 -5.78 0.90 40.05
CA GLU A 72 -6.61 1.42 38.93
C GLU A 72 -6.45 0.54 37.67
N LYS A 73 -7.40 0.66 36.74
CA LYS A 73 -7.86 -0.38 35.81
C LYS A 73 -7.11 -0.38 34.46
N PRO A 74 -6.91 -1.55 33.80
CA PRO A 74 -6.05 -1.70 32.61
C PRO A 74 -6.81 -1.26 31.32
N GLU A 75 -6.26 -1.29 30.09
CA GLU A 75 -5.22 -2.17 29.53
C GLU A 75 -4.63 -1.60 28.22
N LYS A 76 -3.42 -2.06 27.85
CA LYS A 76 -2.73 -1.85 26.57
C LYS A 76 -1.86 -3.09 26.32
N PRO A 77 -1.35 -3.31 25.09
CA PRO A 77 -2.00 -3.59 23.81
C PRO A 77 -1.98 -5.10 23.50
N GLU A 78 -2.49 -5.54 22.33
CA GLU A 78 -1.78 -6.60 21.60
C GLU A 78 -2.08 -6.62 20.09
N LYS A 79 -1.17 -7.23 19.33
CA LYS A 79 -1.24 -7.48 17.89
C LYS A 79 -1.03 -8.98 17.65
N PRO A 80 -2.02 -9.63 17.04
CA PRO A 80 -1.77 -10.60 15.96
C PRO A 80 -2.68 -10.27 14.75
N GLU A 81 -2.57 -10.84 13.56
CA GLU A 81 -1.57 -11.67 12.89
C GLU A 81 -1.81 -11.49 11.38
N ARG A 82 -0.89 -11.95 10.52
CA ARG A 82 -1.25 -12.19 9.12
C ARG A 82 -2.04 -13.50 9.05
N SER A 83 -3.30 -13.46 8.64
CA SER A 83 -3.96 -14.61 8.04
C SER A 83 -4.07 -14.39 6.54
N ASP A 84 -3.31 -15.17 5.80
CA ASP A 84 -3.44 -15.26 4.34
C ASP A 84 -4.74 -16.00 4.01
N LYS A 85 -5.60 -15.38 3.21
CA LYS A 85 -6.73 -16.06 2.55
C LYS A 85 -7.03 -15.43 1.20
N SER A 86 -6.21 -15.82 0.23
CA SER A 86 -6.66 -15.96 -1.15
C SER A 86 -7.98 -16.74 -1.22
N ASP A 87 -9.00 -16.18 -1.87
CA ASP A 87 -9.92 -16.96 -2.68
C ASP A 87 -10.34 -16.13 -3.92
N ASN A 88 -10.45 -16.81 -5.05
CA ASN A 88 -10.78 -16.26 -6.36
C ASN A 88 -11.84 -17.17 -7.00
N SER A 89 -13.11 -16.88 -6.72
CA SER A 89 -14.30 -17.30 -7.48
C SER A 89 -15.47 -16.46 -6.96
N ASP A 90 -16.31 -15.82 -7.77
CA ASP A 90 -17.21 -16.49 -8.71
C ASP A 90 -17.72 -15.57 -9.82
N SER A 91 -18.13 -16.15 -10.95
CA SER A 91 -18.71 -15.41 -12.09
C SER A 91 -20.24 -15.29 -11.97
N ALA A 92 -20.73 -14.07 -11.71
CA ALA A 92 -22.13 -13.70 -11.90
C ALA A 92 -22.22 -12.35 -12.64
N PRO A 93 -23.30 -12.09 -13.40
CA PRO A 93 -23.17 -11.53 -14.74
C PRO A 93 -22.74 -10.06 -14.73
N ALA A 94 -21.95 -9.71 -15.75
CA ALA A 94 -21.57 -8.34 -16.06
C ALA A 94 -22.81 -7.44 -16.14
N GLN A 95 -23.07 -6.69 -15.07
CA GLN A 95 -23.66 -5.37 -15.24
C GLN A 95 -22.67 -4.57 -16.10
N PRO A 96 -23.14 -3.79 -17.09
CA PRO A 96 -22.25 -2.88 -17.79
C PRO A 96 -21.68 -1.93 -16.75
N ALA A 97 -20.38 -2.02 -16.47
CA ALA A 97 -19.70 -0.99 -15.71
C ALA A 97 -20.04 0.36 -16.35
N PRO A 98 -20.41 1.39 -15.58
CA PRO A 98 -20.61 2.72 -16.15
C PRO A 98 -19.36 3.07 -16.96
N PRO A 99 -19.51 3.72 -18.13
CA PRO A 99 -18.37 4.04 -18.96
C PRO A 99 -17.38 4.83 -18.10
N VAL A 100 -16.18 4.26 -17.88
CA VAL A 100 -15.14 4.87 -17.05
C VAL A 100 -14.95 6.30 -17.51
N SER A 101 -15.38 7.23 -16.65
CA SER A 101 -15.36 8.65 -16.95
C SER A 101 -13.93 9.02 -17.25
N ILE A 102 -13.67 9.61 -18.42
CA ILE A 102 -12.33 10.14 -18.73
C ILE A 102 -12.03 11.37 -17.84
N ASN A 103 -13.05 11.86 -17.11
CA ASN A 103 -12.95 12.84 -16.03
C ASN A 103 -13.18 12.15 -14.66
N ASP A 104 -12.61 10.97 -14.43
CA ASP A 104 -12.65 10.33 -13.12
C ASP A 104 -11.67 11.05 -12.16
N LEU A 105 -12.18 11.59 -11.04
CA LEU A 105 -11.38 12.26 -10.02
C LEU A 105 -10.27 11.32 -9.48
N ALA A 106 -10.52 10.00 -9.44
CA ALA A 106 -9.55 8.99 -9.04
C ALA A 106 -8.36 8.83 -9.99
N THR A 107 -8.37 9.48 -11.17
CA THR A 107 -7.24 9.58 -12.11
C THR A 107 -6.33 10.78 -11.84
N ALA A 108 -6.79 11.78 -11.08
CA ALA A 108 -5.97 12.93 -10.68
C ALA A 108 -4.92 12.55 -9.60
N PHE A 109 -5.20 11.49 -8.83
CA PHE A 109 -4.31 10.98 -7.79
C PHE A 109 -3.25 10.03 -8.36
N THR A 110 -1.98 10.23 -7.98
CA THR A 110 -0.95 9.23 -8.29
C THR A 110 -1.18 7.96 -7.46
N LEU A 111 -0.61 6.83 -7.91
CA LEU A 111 -0.70 5.57 -7.18
C LEU A 111 -0.21 5.69 -5.72
N ASN A 112 0.84 6.49 -5.49
CA ASN A 112 1.38 6.75 -4.15
C ASN A 112 0.41 7.55 -3.29
N ASP A 113 -0.27 8.54 -3.86
CA ASP A 113 -1.27 9.36 -3.15
C ASP A 113 -2.48 8.52 -2.77
N LYS A 114 -2.96 7.65 -3.67
CA LYS A 114 -4.06 6.70 -3.36
C LYS A 114 -3.69 5.80 -2.18
N PHE A 115 -2.49 5.22 -2.17
CA PHE A 115 -2.04 4.39 -1.03
C PHE A 115 -1.89 5.18 0.28
N ARG A 116 -1.38 6.42 0.19
CA ARG A 116 -1.19 7.33 1.34
C ARG A 116 -2.53 7.71 1.96
N PHE A 117 -3.45 8.30 1.20
CA PHE A 117 -4.76 8.72 1.72
C PHE A 117 -5.60 7.53 2.18
N ARG A 118 -5.55 6.39 1.49
CA ARG A 118 -6.22 5.17 1.95
C ARG A 118 -5.76 4.75 3.34
N ARG A 119 -4.47 4.88 3.66
CA ARG A 119 -3.91 4.53 4.97
C ARG A 119 -4.27 5.55 6.05
N GLU A 120 -4.08 6.83 5.78
CA GLU A 120 -4.19 7.89 6.79
C GLU A 120 -5.63 8.37 7.03
N LEU A 121 -6.44 8.48 5.97
CA LEU A 121 -7.78 9.08 6.02
C LEU A 121 -8.90 8.03 6.03
N PHE A 122 -8.74 6.94 5.28
CA PHE A 122 -9.77 5.90 5.08
C PHE A 122 -9.49 4.58 5.80
N ARG A 123 -8.61 4.56 6.83
CA ARG A 123 -8.35 3.38 7.68
C ARG A 123 -8.03 2.09 6.91
N ASN A 124 -7.31 2.21 5.80
CA ASN A 124 -6.99 1.17 4.83
C ASN A 124 -8.16 0.63 3.97
N SER A 125 -9.36 1.21 4.05
CA SER A 125 -10.53 0.88 3.23
C SER A 125 -10.41 1.47 1.82
N ASP A 126 -10.33 0.60 0.82
CA ASP A 126 -10.31 0.99 -0.61
C ASP A 126 -11.69 1.43 -1.10
N THR A 127 -12.74 0.82 -0.53
CA THR A 127 -14.14 1.11 -0.82
C THR A 127 -14.50 2.53 -0.35
N GLU A 128 -14.20 2.90 0.90
CA GLU A 128 -14.52 4.24 1.42
C GLU A 128 -13.82 5.35 0.64
N LEU A 129 -12.57 5.13 0.20
CA LEU A 129 -11.85 6.05 -0.67
C LEU A 129 -12.55 6.19 -2.02
N THR A 130 -13.00 5.09 -2.63
CA THR A 130 -13.64 5.10 -3.95
C THR A 130 -15.04 5.73 -3.89
N GLU A 131 -15.84 5.41 -2.87
CA GLU A 131 -17.15 6.01 -2.62
C GLU A 131 -17.03 7.52 -2.37
N THR A 132 -16.04 7.94 -1.57
CA THR A 132 -15.78 9.37 -1.32
C THR A 132 -15.38 10.10 -2.59
N LEU A 133 -14.56 9.49 -3.46
CA LEU A 133 -14.18 10.08 -4.74
C LEU A 133 -15.36 10.18 -5.72
N ASP A 134 -16.27 9.20 -5.74
CA ASP A 134 -17.49 9.25 -6.56
C ASP A 134 -18.46 10.34 -6.09
N VAL A 135 -18.66 10.48 -4.76
CA VAL A 135 -19.43 11.56 -4.15
C VAL A 135 -18.84 12.93 -4.48
N LEU A 136 -17.52 13.10 -4.32
CA LEU A 136 -16.81 14.33 -4.67
C LEU A 136 -16.90 14.66 -6.16
N GLN A 137 -16.82 13.65 -7.04
CA GLN A 137 -16.96 13.82 -8.49
C GLN A 137 -18.39 14.17 -8.92
N ALA A 138 -19.40 13.82 -8.12
CA ALA A 138 -20.79 14.20 -8.33
C ALA A 138 -21.11 15.64 -7.89
N MET A 139 -20.20 16.30 -7.16
CA MET A 139 -20.29 17.72 -6.78
C MET A 139 -19.71 18.62 -7.87
N ASP A 140 -20.31 19.81 -8.05
CA ASP A 140 -19.90 20.77 -9.09
C ASP A 140 -18.97 21.88 -8.55
N SER A 141 -18.71 21.94 -7.24
CA SER A 141 -18.02 23.05 -6.55
C SER A 141 -17.01 22.54 -5.51
N ILE A 142 -15.86 23.23 -5.42
CA ILE A 142 -14.85 22.97 -4.40
C ILE A 142 -15.35 23.33 -2.99
N GLU A 143 -16.18 24.36 -2.87
CA GLU A 143 -16.75 24.78 -1.58
C GLU A 143 -17.71 23.71 -1.02
N GLU A 144 -18.49 23.04 -1.89
CA GLU A 144 -19.35 21.91 -1.50
C GLU A 144 -18.53 20.68 -1.11
N ALA A 145 -17.46 20.39 -1.87
CA ALA A 145 -16.51 19.33 -1.56
C ALA A 145 -15.77 19.53 -0.22
N GLU A 146 -15.30 20.75 0.06
CA GLU A 146 -14.67 21.08 1.35
C GLU A 146 -15.67 20.96 2.52
N ASP A 147 -16.91 21.44 2.36
CA ASP A 147 -17.94 21.34 3.40
C ASP A 147 -18.28 19.88 3.73
N TYR A 148 -18.40 19.01 2.71
CA TYR A 148 -18.58 17.57 2.88
C TYR A 148 -17.42 16.91 3.65
N LEU A 149 -16.17 17.22 3.28
CA LEU A 149 -14.99 16.66 3.96
C LEU A 149 -14.90 17.11 5.43
N TYR A 150 -15.21 18.37 5.73
CA TYR A 150 -15.08 18.91 7.08
C TYR A 150 -16.30 18.63 7.98
N ASN A 151 -17.52 18.62 7.46
CA ASN A 151 -18.74 18.46 8.26
C ASN A 151 -19.23 17.01 8.33
N ASP A 152 -19.36 16.31 7.19
CA ASP A 152 -19.93 14.95 7.16
C ASP A 152 -18.87 13.89 7.50
N LEU A 153 -17.67 14.02 6.93
CA LEU A 153 -16.52 13.16 7.23
C LEU A 153 -15.77 13.58 8.51
N ALA A 154 -16.08 14.75 9.07
CA ALA A 154 -15.47 15.32 10.27
C ALA A 154 -13.93 15.37 10.23
N TRP A 155 -13.35 15.62 9.05
CA TRP A 155 -11.90 15.68 8.88
C TRP A 155 -11.31 16.95 9.50
N ASP A 156 -10.16 16.78 10.16
CA ASP A 156 -9.42 17.91 10.74
C ASP A 156 -8.73 18.73 9.65
N SER A 157 -9.17 19.98 9.49
CA SER A 157 -8.58 20.92 8.54
C SER A 157 -7.12 21.24 8.82
N GLU A 158 -6.61 21.03 10.04
CA GLU A 158 -5.19 21.22 10.38
C GLU A 158 -4.31 20.02 10.00
N ASN A 159 -4.89 18.85 9.71
CA ASN A 159 -4.16 17.65 9.34
C ASN A 159 -3.44 17.82 7.98
N PRO A 160 -2.11 17.60 7.89
CA PRO A 160 -1.36 17.74 6.64
C PRO A 160 -1.84 16.79 5.52
N GLU A 161 -2.43 15.65 5.87
CA GLU A 161 -2.98 14.69 4.91
C GLU A 161 -4.27 15.22 4.28
N VAL A 162 -5.14 15.86 5.07
CA VAL A 162 -6.38 16.49 4.60
C VAL A 162 -6.06 17.69 3.70
N LYS A 163 -5.11 18.55 4.12
CA LYS A 163 -4.62 19.67 3.29
C LYS A 163 -4.03 19.19 1.96
N ALA A 164 -3.29 18.08 1.97
CA ALA A 164 -2.71 17.50 0.76
C ALA A 164 -3.77 16.85 -0.16
N PHE A 165 -4.81 16.24 0.41
CA PHE A 165 -5.94 15.71 -0.36
C PHE A 165 -6.70 16.85 -1.07
N ILE A 166 -7.04 17.91 -0.34
CA ILE A 166 -7.76 19.07 -0.90
C ILE A 166 -6.93 19.78 -1.98
N ALA A 167 -5.61 19.92 -1.78
CA ALA A 167 -4.72 20.48 -2.80
C ALA A 167 -4.70 19.68 -4.13
N LEU A 168 -5.10 18.40 -4.14
CA LEU A 168 -5.20 17.56 -5.32
C LEU A 168 -6.58 17.58 -5.98
N ILE A 169 -7.65 17.89 -5.23
CA ILE A 169 -9.01 18.03 -5.80
C ILE A 169 -9.27 19.45 -6.34
N VAL A 170 -8.65 20.50 -5.78
CA VAL A 170 -8.80 21.89 -6.27
C VAL A 170 -8.58 22.05 -7.79
N PRO A 171 -7.55 21.43 -8.43
CA PRO A 171 -7.37 21.48 -9.88
C PRO A 171 -8.48 20.81 -10.70
N PHE A 172 -9.27 19.91 -10.10
CA PHE A 172 -10.38 19.21 -10.77
C PHE A 172 -11.59 20.13 -10.94
N TYR A 173 -11.99 20.84 -9.87
CA TYR A 173 -13.11 21.80 -9.90
C TYR A 173 -12.79 23.12 -10.62
N SER A 174 -11.51 23.40 -10.88
CA SER A 174 -11.07 24.61 -11.59
C SER A 174 -11.12 24.49 -13.13
N ARG A 175 -11.82 23.48 -13.69
CA ARG A 175 -11.74 23.08 -15.11
C ARG A 175 -12.99 23.38 -15.92
#